data_AF-A0A1I2ZYI6-F1
#
_entry.id   AF-A0A1I2ZYI6-F1
#
_cell.length_a   1.000
_cell.length_b   1.000
_cell.length_c   1.000
_cell.angle_alpha   90.00
_cell.angle_beta   90.00
_cell.angle_gamma   90.00
#
_symmetry.space_group_name_H-M   'P 1'
#
loop_
_entity.id
_entity.type
_entity.pdbx_description
1 polymer ?
#
loop_
_entity_poly.entity_id
_entity_poly.type
_entity_poly.pdbx_seq_one_letter_code
_entity_poly.pdbx_strand_id
1 'polypeptide(L)'
;MIMIIKNAGVKQLPKSLQSTFLELKISNYLRKAGIVKGLGFSCLTVFCLVFSMVFENKNWFRLLQSSKKEDLPGKNVVYRFLNNP
;
A
#
# COMPACT_ATOMS: atom_id res chain seq x y z
N MET A 1 -18.80 12.60 21.78
CA MET A 1 -18.32 11.27 21.34
C MET A 1 -17.57 11.48 20.03
N ILE A 2 -16.25 11.61 20.07
CA ILE A 2 -15.44 12.01 18.92
C ILE A 2 -14.94 10.74 18.21
N MET A 3 -15.49 10.45 17.04
CA MET A 3 -14.89 9.49 16.10
C MET A 3 -14.02 10.27 15.11
N ILE A 4 -12.74 10.44 15.45
CA ILE A 4 -11.76 10.86 14.45
C ILE A 4 -11.54 9.66 13.53
N ILE A 5 -12.10 9.70 12.33
CA ILE A 5 -11.74 8.79 11.25
C ILE A 5 -10.27 9.08 10.91
N LYS A 6 -9.35 8.39 11.58
CA LYS A 6 -7.94 8.38 11.19
C LYS A 6 -7.88 7.68 9.84
N ASN A 7 -7.80 8.48 8.78
CA ASN A 7 -7.44 8.00 7.46
C ASN A 7 -5.99 7.46 7.56
N ALA A 8 -5.85 6.18 7.89
CA ALA A 8 -4.57 5.47 8.03
C ALA A 8 -3.92 5.16 6.67
N GLY A 9 -4.34 5.88 5.62
CA GLY A 9 -3.61 5.87 4.37
C GLY A 9 -2.27 6.56 4.58
N VAL A 10 -1.19 5.81 4.37
CA VAL A 10 0.09 6.35 3.88
C VAL A 10 1.11 6.82 4.95
N LYS A 11 0.85 6.76 6.26
CA LYS A 11 1.84 7.25 7.27
C LYS A 11 3.14 6.42 7.41
N GLN A 12 3.26 5.26 6.78
CA GLN A 12 4.33 4.29 7.07
C GLN A 12 5.36 4.07 5.95
N LEU A 13 5.18 4.70 4.78
CA LEU A 13 6.13 4.60 3.67
C LEU A 13 7.17 5.72 3.73
N PRO A 14 8.40 5.52 3.24
CA PRO A 14 9.38 6.60 3.13
C PRO A 14 8.72 7.78 2.42
N LYS A 15 8.69 8.96 3.06
CA LYS A 15 8.02 10.15 2.50
C LYS A 15 8.51 10.47 1.08
N SER A 16 9.78 10.20 0.81
CA SER A 16 10.42 10.32 -0.51
C SER A 16 9.73 9.48 -1.59
N LEU A 17 9.37 8.24 -1.28
CA LEU A 17 8.80 7.31 -2.26
C LEU A 17 7.36 7.72 -2.63
N GLN A 18 6.63 8.28 -1.67
CA GLN A 18 5.29 8.79 -1.88
C GLN A 18 5.28 10.01 -2.80
N SER A 19 6.17 10.98 -2.55
CA SER A 19 6.29 12.16 -3.41
C SER A 19 6.69 11.78 -4.83
N THR A 20 7.64 10.87 -4.99
CA THR A 20 8.06 10.36 -6.30
C THR A 20 6.90 9.68 -7.03
N PHE A 21 6.09 8.86 -6.36
CA PHE A 21 4.98 8.17 -7.02
C PHE A 21 3.83 9.10 -7.40
N LEU A 22 3.65 10.19 -6.65
CA LEU A 22 2.68 11.23 -6.96
C LEU A 22 3.13 12.02 -8.19
N GLU A 23 4.41 12.41 -8.24
CA GLU A 23 5.04 13.08 -9.39
C GLU A 23 4.96 12.22 -10.66
N LEU A 24 5.28 10.92 -10.54
CA LEU A 24 5.19 9.95 -11.62
C LEU A 24 3.75 9.55 -11.98
N LYS A 25 2.72 10.08 -11.27
CA LYS A 25 1.30 9.78 -11.51
C LYS A 25 1.00 8.28 -11.52
N ILE A 26 1.65 7.50 -10.65
CA ILE A 26 1.50 6.02 -10.60
C ILE A 26 0.04 5.60 -10.42
N SER A 27 -0.73 6.34 -9.63
CA SER A 27 -2.16 6.08 -9.44
C SER A 27 -2.98 6.12 -10.74
N ASN A 28 -2.60 6.96 -11.71
CA ASN A 28 -3.26 7.02 -13.02
C ASN A 28 -2.92 5.80 -13.87
N TYR A 29 -1.66 5.35 -13.82
CA TYR A 29 -1.25 4.14 -14.54
C TYR A 29 -1.92 2.89 -13.99
N LEU A 30 -2.05 2.77 -12.67
CA LEU A 30 -2.80 1.68 -12.03
C LEU A 30 -4.24 1.64 -12.55
N ARG A 31 -4.94 2.78 -12.59
CA ARG A 31 -6.31 2.85 -13.13
C ARG A 31 -6.39 2.49 -14.61
N LYS A 32 -5.46 3.00 -15.42
CA LYS A 32 -5.39 2.66 -16.86
C LYS A 32 -5.13 1.18 -17.11
N ALA A 33 -4.41 0.52 -16.21
CA ALA A 33 -4.17 -0.92 -16.26
C ALA A 33 -5.35 -1.77 -15.77
N GLY A 34 -6.47 -1.16 -15.36
CA GLY A 34 -7.63 -1.88 -14.79
C GLY A 34 -7.54 -2.11 -13.28
N ILE A 35 -6.42 -1.76 -12.65
CA ILE A 35 -6.19 -1.95 -11.21
C ILE A 35 -6.93 -0.85 -10.43
N VAL A 36 -8.19 -1.15 -10.10
CA VAL A 36 -9.09 -0.24 -9.38
C VAL A 36 -9.37 -0.74 -7.97
N LYS A 37 -9.62 0.21 -7.07
CA LYS A 37 -9.97 -0.10 -5.68
C LYS A 37 -11.41 -0.59 -5.62
N GLY A 38 -11.62 -1.78 -5.07
CA GLY A 38 -12.93 -2.23 -4.57
C GLY A 38 -13.21 -1.72 -3.16
N LEU A 39 -12.62 -2.36 -2.15
CA LEU A 39 -12.81 -2.07 -0.72
C LEU A 39 -11.48 -2.12 0.04
N GLY A 40 -11.38 -1.41 1.18
CA GLY A 40 -10.19 -1.44 2.05
C GLY A 40 -9.07 -0.49 1.62
N PHE A 41 -7.83 -1.00 1.51
CA PHE A 41 -6.66 -0.20 1.17
C PHE A 41 -6.69 0.29 -0.28
N SER A 42 -6.04 1.43 -0.56
CA SER A 42 -5.92 1.92 -1.94
C SER A 42 -4.88 1.11 -2.73
N CYS A 43 -5.10 0.93 -4.04
CA CYS A 43 -4.14 0.26 -4.92
C CYS A 43 -2.76 0.92 -4.89
N LEU A 44 -2.72 2.27 -4.78
CA LEU A 44 -1.47 3.01 -4.62
C LEU A 44 -0.77 2.62 -3.31
N THR A 45 -1.50 2.50 -2.19
CA THR A 45 -0.92 2.10 -0.90
C THR A 45 -0.33 0.70 -0.95
N VAL A 46 -1.04 -0.26 -1.56
CA VAL A 46 -0.56 -1.63 -1.72
C VAL A 46 0.65 -1.67 -2.66
N PHE A 47 0.62 -0.93 -3.76
CA PHE A 47 1.75 -0.79 -4.69
C PHE A 47 2.99 -0.22 -4.01
N CYS A 48 2.85 0.90 -3.30
CA CYS A 48 3.95 1.51 -2.53
C CYS A 48 4.55 0.52 -1.54
N LEU A 49 3.71 -0.23 -0.82
CA LEU A 49 4.16 -1.22 0.16
C LEU A 49 4.97 -2.34 -0.50
N VAL A 50 4.44 -2.92 -1.59
CA VAL A 50 5.16 -3.95 -2.36
C VAL A 50 6.49 -3.42 -2.88
N PHE A 51 6.48 -2.23 -3.45
CA PHE A 51 7.69 -1.61 -3.98
C PHE A 51 8.72 -1.36 -2.87
N SER A 52 8.33 -0.74 -1.75
CA SER A 52 9.25 -0.52 -0.63
C SER A 52 9.83 -1.82 -0.07
N MET A 53 9.07 -2.92 -0.04
CA MET A 53 9.60 -4.22 0.38
C MET A 53 10.71 -4.74 -0.51
N VAL A 54 10.56 -4.61 -1.84
CA VAL A 54 11.58 -5.02 -2.81
C VAL A 54 12.87 -4.23 -2.60
N PHE A 55 12.76 -2.92 -2.41
CA PHE A 55 13.93 -2.05 -2.22
C PHE A 55 14.60 -2.22 -0.85
N GLU A 56 13.83 -2.51 0.19
CA GLU A 56 14.36 -2.74 1.55
C GLU A 56 14.79 -4.20 1.79
N ASN A 57 14.68 -5.07 0.79
CA ASN A 57 14.90 -6.52 0.88
C ASN A 57 14.17 -7.17 2.08
N LYS A 58 12.95 -6.70 2.35
CA LYS A 58 12.09 -7.20 3.43
C LYS A 58 11.04 -8.16 2.88
N ASN A 59 10.80 -9.24 3.61
CA ASN A 59 9.70 -10.15 3.29
C ASN A 59 8.42 -9.82 4.07
N TRP A 60 7.28 -10.26 3.52
CA TRP A 60 5.96 -10.03 4.09
C TRP A 60 5.81 -10.59 5.51
N PHE A 61 6.45 -11.71 5.79
CA PHE A 61 6.40 -12.39 7.09
C PHE A 61 7.00 -11.53 8.21
N ARG A 62 8.17 -10.91 7.97
CA ARG A 62 8.83 -10.00 8.92
C ARG A 62 8.03 -8.72 9.14
N LEU A 63 7.36 -8.22 8.11
CA LEU A 63 6.49 -7.04 8.21
C LEU A 63 5.25 -7.29 9.08
N LEU A 64 4.61 -8.45 8.95
CA LEU A 64 3.45 -8.83 9.75
C LEU A 64 3.75 -9.10 11.22
N GLN A 65 5.00 -9.43 11.57
CA GLN A 65 5.43 -9.59 12.97
C GLN A 65 5.78 -8.26 13.64
N SER A 66 5.89 -7.17 12.87
CA SER A 66 6.18 -5.85 13.44
C SER A 66 4.97 -5.29 14.19
N SER A 67 5.23 -4.36 15.11
CA SER A 67 4.20 -3.60 15.85
C SER A 67 3.24 -2.80 14.94
N LYS A 68 3.52 -2.71 13.64
CA LYS A 68 2.73 -1.98 12.64
C LYS A 68 1.66 -2.83 11.96
N LYS A 69 1.46 -4.09 12.39
CA LYS A 69 0.57 -5.06 11.75
C LYS A 69 -0.85 -4.55 11.51
N GLU A 70 -1.43 -3.78 12.44
CA GLU A 70 -2.83 -3.31 12.34
C GLU A 70 -3.05 -2.28 11.22
N ASP A 71 -2.01 -1.53 10.84
CA ASP A 71 -2.05 -0.50 9.80
C ASP A 71 -1.68 -1.06 8.41
N LEU A 72 -1.31 -2.34 8.31
CA LEU A 72 -0.88 -2.97 7.06
C LEU A 72 -2.05 -3.71 6.39
N PRO A 73 -2.11 -3.73 5.05
CA PRO A 73 -3.02 -4.61 4.35
C PRO A 73 -2.79 -6.05 4.75
N GLY A 74 -3.86 -6.84 4.84
CA GLY A 74 -3.73 -8.27 5.09
C GLY A 74 -3.02 -9.00 3.95
N LYS A 75 -2.45 -10.17 4.22
CA LYS A 75 -1.77 -11.03 3.22
C LYS A 75 -2.61 -11.25 1.97
N ASN A 76 -3.92 -11.48 2.14
CA ASN A 76 -4.85 -11.71 1.05
C ASN A 76 -5.02 -10.48 0.13
N VAL A 77 -4.92 -9.27 0.66
CA VAL A 77 -5.00 -8.04 -0.13
C VAL A 77 -3.78 -7.92 -1.04
N VAL A 78 -2.59 -8.19 -0.51
CA VAL A 78 -1.34 -8.18 -1.30
C VAL A 78 -1.36 -9.26 -2.37
N TYR A 79 -1.75 -10.49 -2.05
CA TYR A 79 -1.84 -11.54 -3.07
C TYR A 79 -2.89 -11.24 -4.15
N ARG A 80 -4.04 -10.69 -3.77
CA ARG A 80 -5.05 -10.30 -4.76
C ARG A 80 -4.51 -9.23 -5.69
N PHE A 81 -3.80 -8.23 -5.15
CA PHE A 81 -3.17 -7.17 -5.91
C PHE A 81 -2.09 -7.66 -6.89
N LEU A 82 -1.32 -8.69 -6.52
CA LEU A 82 -0.25 -9.23 -7.37
C LEU A 82 -0.75 -10.20 -8.44
N ASN A 83 -1.82 -10.94 -8.15
CA ASN A 83 -2.26 -12.06 -8.99
C ASN A 83 -3.53 -11.77 -9.81
N ASN A 84 -4.24 -10.67 -9.55
CA ASN A 84 -5.43 -10.29 -10.32
C ASN A 84 -5.20 -8.90 -10.92
N PRO A 85 -4.87 -8.82 -12.23
CA PRO A 85 -4.70 -7.55 -12.93
C PRO A 85 -5.99 -6.73 -13.02
#